data_AF-R0J8H2-F1
#
_entry.id   AF-R0J8H2-F1
#
_cell.length_a   1.000
_cell.length_b   1.000
_cell.length_c   1.000
_cell.angle_alpha   90.00
_cell.angle_beta   90.00
_cell.angle_gamma   90.00
#
_symmetry.space_group_name_H-M   'P 1'
#
loop_
_entity.id
_entity.type
_entity.pdbx_description
1 polymer ?
#
loop_
_entity_poly.entity_id
_entity_poly.type
_entity_poly.pdbx_seq_one_letter_code
_entity_poly.pdbx_strand_id
1 'polypeptide(L)'
;AVNVYVKVFTDSPLLVCMDLSLSQEEIIDPKYLWIGPDGKNLEGQTYANLTETGKLMLMGFKESMSGAYTCTLSHRIIETMTQEEVDVFETYKFMLYAYREADHAYQISVRFTTKGCELAANAQFFEELKKILDNLISDLTCHIIESSYKCHSIKTPNQGLLHELFVTFQDVNVYLFSPPIVNPFAPGWEEVCQQVPYDCEDATNMKVQEARNRIGEFFSRQTYALKHEFQTAPTIHYVDNSFSVTHVDSCRPGFGKNDITHQNCAGCC
;
A
#
# COMPACT_ATOMS: atom_id res chain seq x y z
N ALA A 1 -20.42 15.02 10.21
CA ALA A 1 -20.42 13.74 9.49
C ALA A 1 -19.18 12.97 9.91
N VAL A 2 -19.28 11.65 10.10
CA VAL A 2 -18.15 10.80 10.51
C VAL A 2 -17.47 10.25 9.27
N ASN A 3 -16.16 10.46 9.13
CA ASN A 3 -15.38 9.88 8.03
C ASN A 3 -15.03 8.43 8.36
N VAL A 4 -15.32 7.53 7.43
CA VAL A 4 -15.06 6.09 7.54
C VAL A 4 -14.27 5.64 6.33
N TYR A 5 -13.18 4.92 6.54
CA TYR A 5 -12.33 4.40 5.48
C TYR A 5 -12.56 2.89 5.38
N VAL A 6 -12.79 2.40 4.16
CA VAL A 6 -13.07 0.99 3.90
C VAL A 6 -12.11 0.46 2.84
N LYS A 7 -11.38 -0.63 3.15
CA LYS A 7 -10.47 -1.26 2.19
C LYS A 7 -11.31 -1.81 1.03
N VAL A 8 -10.93 -1.52 -0.20
CA VAL A 8 -11.65 -2.01 -1.38
C VAL A 8 -11.75 -3.54 -1.33
N PHE A 9 -12.89 -4.07 -1.77
CA PHE A 9 -13.27 -5.49 -1.77
C PHE A 9 -13.44 -6.13 -0.38
N THR A 10 -13.44 -5.34 0.68
CA THR A 10 -13.76 -5.80 2.03
C THR A 10 -15.13 -5.30 2.49
N ASP A 11 -15.65 -5.88 3.57
CA ASP A 11 -16.89 -5.40 4.19
C ASP A 11 -16.61 -4.15 5.03
N SER A 12 -17.54 -3.19 5.01
CA SER A 12 -17.43 -2.00 5.85
C SER A 12 -17.55 -2.36 7.34
N PRO A 13 -17.00 -1.54 8.24
CA PRO A 13 -17.39 -1.62 9.64
C PRO A 13 -18.90 -1.40 9.77
N LEU A 14 -19.49 -1.94 10.84
CA LEU A 14 -20.89 -1.70 11.17
C LEU A 14 -21.11 -0.23 11.51
N LEU A 15 -21.88 0.46 10.67
CA LEU A 15 -22.31 1.82 10.91
C LEU A 15 -23.55 1.80 11.79
N VAL A 16 -23.52 2.55 12.90
CA VAL A 16 -24.61 2.59 13.88
C VAL A 16 -25.42 3.88 13.66
N CYS A 17 -26.73 3.73 13.46
CA CYS A 17 -27.65 4.85 13.27
C CYS A 17 -28.12 5.45 14.60
N MET A 18 -27.17 5.84 15.45
CA MET A 18 -27.45 6.38 16.78
C MET A 18 -26.19 7.04 17.34
N ASP A 19 -26.36 8.08 18.15
CA ASP A 19 -25.27 8.59 18.98
C ASP A 19 -25.13 7.83 20.31
N LEU A 20 -24.07 8.18 21.05
CA LEU A 20 -23.78 7.53 22.33
C LEU A 20 -24.89 7.78 23.37
N SER A 21 -25.55 8.93 23.37
CA SER A 21 -26.58 9.28 24.37
C SER A 21 -27.81 8.40 24.18
N LEU A 22 -28.36 8.38 22.97
CA LEU A 22 -29.53 7.56 22.62
C LEU A 22 -29.23 6.06 22.77
N SER A 23 -27.99 5.63 22.55
CA SER A 23 -27.61 4.21 22.74
C SER A 23 -27.75 3.70 24.17
N GLN A 24 -27.87 4.60 25.15
CA GLN A 24 -28.03 4.28 26.57
C GLN A 24 -29.48 4.44 27.06
N GLU A 25 -30.41 4.82 26.18
CA GLU A 25 -31.81 5.06 26.51
C GLU A 25 -32.70 3.95 25.95
N GLU A 26 -33.86 3.75 26.57
CA GLU A 26 -34.90 2.87 26.02
C GLU A 26 -35.69 3.64 24.96
N ILE A 27 -35.75 3.07 23.75
CA ILE A 27 -36.35 3.72 22.59
C ILE A 27 -37.54 2.89 22.12
N ILE A 28 -38.68 3.54 21.94
CA ILE A 28 -39.95 2.90 21.58
C ILE A 28 -40.12 2.92 20.06
N ASP A 29 -40.47 1.76 19.49
CA ASP A 29 -40.75 1.54 18.07
C ASP A 29 -39.72 2.16 17.09
N PRO A 30 -38.41 1.88 17.26
CA PRO A 30 -37.39 2.47 16.41
C PRO A 30 -37.53 1.96 14.96
N LYS A 31 -37.42 2.89 14.00
CA LYS A 31 -37.31 2.58 12.58
C LYS A 31 -36.11 3.31 11.99
N TYR A 32 -35.46 2.65 11.04
CA TYR A 32 -34.21 3.12 10.46
C TYR A 32 -34.34 3.20 8.95
N LEU A 33 -33.99 4.34 8.39
CA LEU A 33 -33.91 4.56 6.95
C LEU A 33 -32.49 4.91 6.55
N TRP A 34 -31.87 4.07 5.73
CA TRP A 34 -30.54 4.31 5.20
C TRP A 34 -30.58 4.73 3.74
N ILE A 35 -29.94 5.86 3.44
CA ILE A 35 -29.81 6.43 2.10
C ILE A 35 -28.34 6.42 1.70
N GLY A 36 -28.07 5.85 0.52
CA GLY A 36 -26.74 5.79 -0.09
C GLY A 36 -26.32 7.09 -0.79
N PRO A 37 -25.09 7.14 -1.32
CA PRO A 37 -24.51 8.32 -1.96
C PRO A 37 -25.20 8.71 -3.26
N ASP A 38 -25.89 7.76 -3.90
CA ASP A 38 -26.72 8.00 -5.08
C ASP A 38 -28.14 8.50 -4.75
N GLY A 39 -28.43 8.70 -3.45
CA GLY A 39 -29.72 9.15 -2.95
C GLY A 39 -30.78 8.05 -2.85
N LYS A 40 -30.44 6.77 -3.07
CA LYS A 40 -31.40 5.67 -3.00
C LYS A 40 -31.43 4.99 -1.64
N ASN A 41 -32.58 4.39 -1.31
CA ASN A 41 -32.74 3.53 -0.15
C ASN A 41 -31.88 2.26 -0.31
N LEU A 42 -31.16 1.91 0.75
CA LEU A 42 -30.28 0.74 0.82
C LEU A 42 -31.02 -0.55 1.22
N GLU A 43 -32.26 -0.45 1.69
CA GLU A 43 -33.08 -1.61 2.03
C GLU A 43 -33.30 -2.53 0.81
N GLY A 44 -33.00 -3.82 0.98
CA GLY A 44 -33.12 -4.83 -0.08
C GLY A 44 -32.00 -4.81 -1.14
N GLN A 45 -31.00 -3.93 -1.01
CA GLN A 45 -29.83 -3.94 -1.90
C GLN A 45 -28.91 -5.11 -1.57
N THR A 46 -28.44 -5.83 -2.60
CA THR A 46 -27.61 -7.04 -2.41
C THR A 46 -26.24 -6.77 -1.78
N TYR A 47 -25.76 -5.53 -1.85
CA TYR A 47 -24.48 -5.09 -1.29
C TYR A 47 -24.64 -4.42 0.09
N ALA A 48 -25.85 -4.33 0.64
CA ALA A 48 -26.13 -3.71 1.93
C ALA A 48 -26.79 -4.72 2.87
N ASN A 49 -26.15 -4.97 4.00
CA ASN A 49 -26.69 -5.78 5.07
C ASN A 49 -27.18 -4.86 6.19
N LEU A 50 -28.50 -4.82 6.37
CA LEU A 50 -29.17 -4.05 7.42
C LEU A 50 -29.64 -4.98 8.52
N THR A 51 -29.21 -4.71 9.75
CA THR A 51 -29.68 -5.44 10.93
C THR A 51 -31.01 -4.88 11.43
N GLU A 52 -31.79 -5.69 12.15
CA GLU A 52 -33.02 -5.23 12.82
C GLU A 52 -32.77 -4.07 13.79
N THR A 53 -31.56 -3.98 14.35
CA THR A 53 -31.11 -2.88 15.23
C THR A 53 -30.68 -1.61 14.47
N GLY A 54 -30.91 -1.54 13.16
CA GLY A 54 -30.61 -0.34 12.35
C GLY A 54 -29.14 -0.15 11.97
N LYS A 55 -28.27 -1.14 12.23
CA LYS A 55 -26.86 -1.11 11.81
C LYS A 55 -26.72 -1.48 10.35
N LEU A 56 -25.83 -0.78 9.64
CA LEU A 56 -25.52 -1.01 8.22
C LEU A 56 -24.10 -1.56 8.07
N MET A 57 -23.97 -2.63 7.30
CA MET A 57 -22.69 -3.12 6.76
C MET A 57 -22.79 -3.18 5.24
N LEU A 58 -21.83 -2.60 4.54
CA LEU A 58 -21.73 -2.68 3.09
C LEU A 58 -20.77 -3.80 2.73
N MET A 59 -21.21 -4.73 1.89
CA MET A 59 -20.44 -5.91 1.53
C MET A 59 -19.62 -5.66 0.26
N GLY A 60 -18.36 -6.13 0.26
CA GLY A 60 -17.47 -6.04 -0.89
C GLY A 60 -17.33 -4.61 -1.44
N PHE A 61 -17.01 -3.67 -0.55
CA PHE A 61 -17.01 -2.23 -0.82
C PHE A 61 -16.12 -1.85 -2.01
N LYS A 62 -16.62 -1.02 -2.92
CA LYS A 62 -15.90 -0.58 -4.13
C LYS A 62 -15.70 0.92 -4.14
N GLU A 63 -14.80 1.39 -5.00
CA GLU A 63 -14.51 2.81 -5.21
C GLU A 63 -15.79 3.60 -5.49
N SER A 64 -16.65 3.07 -6.37
CA SER A 64 -17.92 3.67 -6.75
C SER A 64 -18.95 3.76 -5.62
N MET A 65 -18.72 3.07 -4.51
CA MET A 65 -19.57 3.12 -3.31
C MET A 65 -19.14 4.22 -2.35
N SER A 66 -18.02 4.91 -2.61
CA SER A 66 -17.59 6.05 -1.79
C SER A 66 -18.61 7.21 -1.87
N GLY A 67 -18.83 7.88 -0.75
CA GLY A 67 -19.66 9.08 -0.70
C GLY A 67 -20.42 9.25 0.61
N ALA A 68 -21.44 10.10 0.56
CA ALA A 68 -22.27 10.44 1.72
C ALA A 68 -23.36 9.39 1.95
N TYR A 69 -23.35 8.78 3.12
CA TYR A 69 -24.40 7.90 3.61
C TYR A 69 -25.15 8.62 4.72
N THR A 70 -26.47 8.54 4.68
CA THR A 70 -27.33 9.16 5.70
C THR A 70 -28.22 8.10 6.31
N CYS A 71 -28.31 8.10 7.63
CA CYS A 71 -29.33 7.35 8.33
C CYS A 71 -30.30 8.28 9.03
N THR A 72 -31.59 8.00 8.92
CA THR A 72 -32.64 8.62 9.71
C THR A 72 -33.21 7.59 10.68
N LEU A 73 -33.05 7.84 11.97
CA LEU A 73 -33.71 7.11 13.05
C LEU A 73 -35.01 7.84 13.38
N SER A 74 -36.14 7.15 13.25
CA SER A 74 -37.41 7.63 13.80
C SER A 74 -37.82 6.76 14.97
N HIS A 75 -38.19 7.38 16.09
CA HIS A 75 -38.65 6.67 17.28
C HIS A 75 -39.74 7.46 18.01
N ARG A 76 -40.44 6.79 18.91
CA ARG A 76 -41.45 7.44 19.74
C ARG A 76 -40.92 7.83 21.10
N ILE A 77 -41.41 8.96 21.59
CA ILE A 77 -41.30 9.38 22.98
C ILE A 77 -42.70 9.64 23.54
N ILE A 78 -42.86 9.47 24.85
CA ILE A 78 -44.06 9.90 25.56
C ILE A 78 -43.75 11.25 26.19
N GLU A 79 -44.42 12.31 25.74
CA GLU A 79 -44.20 13.63 26.29
C GLU A 79 -44.73 13.71 27.73
N THR A 80 -43.84 13.98 28.68
CA THR A 80 -44.14 13.87 30.12
C THR A 80 -45.27 14.77 30.60
N MET A 81 -45.50 15.91 29.93
CA MET A 81 -46.52 16.89 30.32
C MET A 81 -47.91 16.59 29.77
N THR A 82 -48.00 16.03 28.56
CA THR A 82 -49.24 15.83 27.80
C THR A 82 -49.67 14.35 27.76
N GLN A 83 -48.75 13.43 28.08
CA GLN A 83 -48.89 11.98 27.90
C GLN A 83 -49.20 11.56 26.45
N GLU A 84 -48.83 12.40 25.48
CA GLU A 84 -48.99 12.09 24.06
C GLU A 84 -47.76 11.38 23.50
N GLU A 85 -47.99 10.43 22.59
CA GLU A 85 -46.92 9.80 21.81
C GLU A 85 -46.50 10.74 20.67
N VAL A 86 -45.22 11.08 20.63
CA VAL A 86 -44.65 11.96 19.61
C VAL A 86 -43.55 11.21 18.87
N ASP A 87 -43.58 11.24 17.54
CA ASP A 87 -42.50 10.72 16.70
C ASP A 87 -41.36 11.74 16.62
N VAL A 88 -40.15 11.31 16.98
CA VAL A 88 -38.89 12.06 16.91
C VAL A 88 -38.04 11.50 15.78
N PHE A 89 -37.37 12.38 15.05
CA PHE A 89 -36.53 12.02 13.90
C PHE A 89 -35.13 12.58 14.07
N GLU A 90 -34.15 11.68 14.12
CA GLU A 90 -32.73 12.02 14.20
C GLU A 90 -32.01 11.59 12.93
N THR A 91 -31.07 12.43 12.46
CA THR A 91 -30.37 12.17 11.20
C THR A 91 -28.85 12.16 11.40
N TYR A 92 -28.24 11.03 11.09
CA TYR A 92 -26.81 10.78 11.20
C TYR A 92 -26.18 10.69 9.82
N LYS A 93 -25.00 11.32 9.64
CA LYS A 93 -24.30 11.38 8.35
C LYS A 93 -22.91 10.78 8.45
N PHE A 94 -22.59 9.91 7.51
CA PHE A 94 -21.31 9.24 7.35
C PHE A 94 -20.73 9.58 5.98
N MET A 95 -19.43 9.82 5.91
CA MET A 95 -18.69 9.95 4.66
C MET A 95 -17.79 8.73 4.54
N LEU A 96 -18.11 7.84 3.60
CA LEU A 96 -17.34 6.64 3.37
C LEU A 96 -16.37 6.86 2.22
N TYR A 97 -15.12 6.46 2.42
CA TYR A 97 -14.05 6.54 1.44
C TYR A 97 -13.49 5.14 1.21
N ALA A 98 -13.52 4.69 -0.03
CA ALA A 98 -12.75 3.55 -0.45
C ALA A 98 -11.26 3.89 -0.36
N TYR A 99 -10.48 2.98 0.20
CA TYR A 99 -9.03 3.07 0.18
C TYR A 99 -8.41 1.73 -0.21
N ARG A 100 -7.19 1.78 -0.68
CA ARG A 100 -6.31 0.65 -0.93
C ARG A 100 -5.00 0.91 -0.20
N GLU A 101 -4.32 -0.17 0.12
CA GLU A 101 -2.94 -0.05 0.59
C GLU A 101 -2.06 0.40 -0.58
N ALA A 102 -1.02 1.17 -0.27
CA ALA A 102 -0.09 1.57 -1.28
C ALA A 102 0.68 0.35 -1.81
N ASP A 103 0.99 0.35 -3.10
CA ASP A 103 1.88 -0.65 -3.67
C ASP A 103 3.30 -0.33 -3.16
N HIS A 104 3.88 -1.25 -2.40
CA HIS A 104 5.21 -1.09 -1.81
C HIS A 104 6.26 -1.06 -2.90
N ALA A 105 7.17 -0.09 -2.80
CA ALA A 105 8.39 -0.06 -3.58
C ALA A 105 9.56 0.43 -2.73
N TYR A 106 10.77 0.00 -3.11
CA TYR A 106 11.99 0.23 -2.35
C TYR A 106 13.08 0.80 -3.27
N GLN A 107 13.61 1.96 -2.94
CA GLN A 107 14.85 2.43 -3.55
C GLN A 107 16.04 1.92 -2.76
N ILE A 108 16.84 1.07 -3.38
CA ILE A 108 18.06 0.47 -2.84
C ILE A 108 19.28 1.22 -3.39
N SER A 109 20.22 1.57 -2.50
CA SER A 109 21.48 2.21 -2.87
C SER A 109 22.65 1.42 -2.28
N VAL A 110 23.70 1.21 -3.07
CA VAL A 110 24.94 0.53 -2.66
C VAL A 110 26.16 1.22 -3.25
N ARG A 111 27.33 1.02 -2.64
CA ARG A 111 28.60 1.57 -3.14
C ARG A 111 29.62 0.46 -3.40
N PHE A 112 30.39 0.64 -4.45
CA PHE A 112 31.52 -0.22 -4.80
C PHE A 112 32.77 0.61 -5.02
N THR A 113 33.94 0.11 -4.63
CA THR A 113 35.22 0.71 -5.00
C THR A 113 35.56 0.34 -6.44
N THR A 114 36.34 1.19 -7.13
CA THR A 114 36.91 0.90 -8.44
C THR A 114 38.28 1.56 -8.58
N LYS A 115 39.08 1.15 -9.58
CA LYS A 115 40.39 1.77 -9.87
C LYS A 115 40.27 3.15 -10.50
N GLY A 116 39.16 3.47 -11.15
CA GLY A 116 38.95 4.73 -11.85
C GLY A 116 37.56 4.81 -12.47
N CYS A 117 37.11 6.04 -12.75
CA CYS A 117 35.76 6.27 -13.28
C CYS A 117 35.62 6.06 -14.78
N GLU A 118 36.66 6.33 -15.57
CA GLU A 118 36.65 6.22 -17.03
C GLU A 118 36.96 4.80 -17.54
N LEU A 119 36.56 3.78 -16.78
CA LEU A 119 36.81 2.37 -17.12
C LEU A 119 35.56 1.74 -17.74
N ALA A 120 35.69 1.18 -18.95
CA ALA A 120 34.61 0.41 -19.59
C ALA A 120 34.15 -0.78 -18.74
N ALA A 121 35.06 -1.35 -17.93
CA ALA A 121 34.75 -2.41 -16.98
C ALA A 121 33.68 -2.03 -15.94
N ASN A 122 33.54 -0.74 -15.60
CA ASN A 122 32.51 -0.27 -14.65
C ASN A 122 31.10 -0.49 -15.22
N ALA A 123 30.90 -0.17 -16.50
CA ALA A 123 29.62 -0.36 -17.18
C ALA A 123 29.28 -1.86 -17.30
N GLN A 124 30.26 -2.69 -17.68
CA GLN A 124 30.06 -4.14 -17.77
C GLN A 124 29.75 -4.75 -16.40
N PHE A 125 30.46 -4.32 -15.34
CA PHE A 125 30.18 -4.75 -13.98
C PHE A 125 28.75 -4.42 -13.55
N PHE A 126 28.28 -3.20 -13.84
CA PHE A 126 26.93 -2.77 -13.51
C PHE A 126 25.85 -3.61 -14.20
N GLU A 127 26.01 -3.90 -15.50
CA GLU A 127 25.07 -4.75 -16.24
C GLU A 127 25.03 -6.19 -15.71
N GLU A 128 26.18 -6.77 -15.36
CA GLU A 128 26.22 -8.11 -14.76
C GLU A 128 25.62 -8.13 -13.34
N LEU A 129 25.88 -7.10 -12.53
CA LEU A 129 25.26 -6.95 -11.22
C LEU A 129 23.74 -6.89 -11.33
N LYS A 130 23.21 -6.11 -12.28
CA LYS A 130 21.77 -6.04 -12.55
C LYS A 130 21.19 -7.42 -12.85
N LYS A 131 21.79 -8.19 -13.77
CA LYS A 131 21.34 -9.55 -14.10
C LYS A 131 21.35 -10.49 -12.90
N ILE A 132 22.38 -10.41 -12.05
CA ILE A 132 22.48 -11.23 -10.84
C ILE A 132 21.32 -10.93 -9.90
N LEU A 133 21.04 -9.64 -9.66
CA LEU A 133 19.97 -9.22 -8.77
C LEU A 133 18.58 -9.55 -9.35
N ASP A 134 18.35 -9.33 -10.64
CA ASP A 134 17.10 -9.72 -11.31
C ASP A 134 16.87 -11.25 -11.19
N ASN A 135 17.91 -12.06 -11.41
CA ASN A 135 17.80 -13.51 -11.25
C ASN A 135 17.50 -13.92 -9.80
N LEU A 136 18.07 -13.22 -8.81
CA LEU A 136 17.89 -13.50 -7.38
C LEU A 136 16.43 -13.36 -6.92
N ILE A 137 15.67 -12.47 -7.56
CA ILE A 137 14.29 -12.15 -7.21
C ILE A 137 13.26 -12.64 -8.24
N SER A 138 13.72 -13.29 -9.31
CA SER A 138 12.87 -13.70 -10.43
C SER A 138 11.75 -14.68 -10.05
N ASP A 139 11.99 -15.58 -9.09
CA ASP A 139 11.00 -16.54 -8.58
C ASP A 139 9.91 -15.87 -7.74
N LEU A 140 10.23 -14.74 -7.10
CA LEU A 140 9.26 -13.88 -6.43
C LEU A 140 8.42 -13.10 -7.43
N THR A 141 8.61 -13.37 -8.72
CA THR A 141 7.99 -12.66 -9.81
C THR A 141 8.39 -11.20 -9.81
N CYS A 142 9.53 -10.81 -9.25
CA CYS A 142 9.94 -9.42 -9.07
C CYS A 142 10.97 -8.99 -10.14
N HIS A 143 11.12 -7.70 -10.41
CA HIS A 143 12.19 -7.18 -11.29
C HIS A 143 12.60 -5.73 -10.95
N ILE A 144 13.82 -5.38 -11.38
CA ILE A 144 14.41 -4.05 -11.23
C ILE A 144 14.01 -3.16 -12.42
N ILE A 145 13.29 -2.06 -12.15
CA ILE A 145 12.74 -1.18 -13.20
C ILE A 145 13.74 -0.08 -13.57
N GLU A 146 14.17 0.69 -12.57
CA GLU A 146 15.10 1.80 -12.75
C GLU A 146 16.40 1.47 -12.04
N SER A 147 17.48 1.41 -12.81
CA SER A 147 18.81 1.13 -12.30
C SER A 147 19.78 2.10 -12.91
N SER A 148 20.59 2.76 -12.10
CA SER A 148 21.65 3.63 -12.58
C SER A 148 22.88 3.56 -11.70
N TYR A 149 24.02 3.94 -12.26
CA TYR A 149 25.24 4.12 -11.50
C TYR A 149 25.91 5.45 -11.85
N LYS A 150 26.59 6.04 -10.88
CA LYS A 150 27.48 7.19 -11.07
C LYS A 150 28.82 6.90 -10.42
N CYS A 151 29.91 7.27 -11.07
CA CYS A 151 31.23 7.15 -10.48
C CYS A 151 31.71 8.49 -9.93
N HIS A 152 32.27 8.46 -8.73
CA HIS A 152 32.80 9.64 -8.05
C HIS A 152 34.21 9.38 -7.51
N SER A 153 35.06 10.40 -7.61
CA SER A 153 36.37 10.43 -6.95
C SER A 153 36.21 11.03 -5.56
N ILE A 154 36.44 10.24 -4.53
CA ILE A 154 36.27 10.62 -3.12
C ILE A 154 37.64 10.79 -2.48
N LYS A 155 37.83 11.90 -1.78
CA LYS A 155 39.01 12.11 -0.94
C LYS A 155 38.66 11.75 0.50
N THR A 156 39.23 10.67 1.01
CA THR A 156 39.06 10.25 2.40
C THR A 156 40.17 10.85 3.28
N PRO A 157 39.86 11.28 4.53
CA PRO A 157 40.89 11.67 5.47
C PRO A 157 41.85 10.50 5.69
N ASN A 158 43.16 10.74 5.50
CA ASN A 158 44.25 9.77 5.72
C ASN A 158 44.37 8.57 4.75
N GLN A 159 43.49 8.42 3.76
CA GLN A 159 43.50 7.27 2.82
C GLN A 159 43.67 7.65 1.33
N GLY A 160 43.84 8.95 1.04
CA GLY A 160 44.11 9.42 -0.32
C GLY A 160 42.85 9.59 -1.17
N LEU A 161 43.03 9.54 -2.51
CA LEU A 161 41.94 9.62 -3.48
C LEU A 161 41.48 8.20 -3.81
N LEU A 162 40.19 7.92 -3.65
CA LEU A 162 39.54 6.67 -4.03
C LEU A 162 38.48 6.94 -5.10
N HIS A 163 38.18 5.95 -5.94
CA HIS A 163 37.07 6.02 -6.87
C HIS A 163 35.99 5.04 -6.45
N GLU A 164 34.75 5.49 -6.43
CA GLU A 164 33.62 4.67 -6.03
C GLU A 164 32.46 4.79 -7.01
N LEU A 165 31.79 3.68 -7.26
CA LEU A 165 30.54 3.57 -7.99
C LEU A 165 29.39 3.64 -6.99
N PHE A 166 28.56 4.66 -7.13
CA PHE A 166 27.29 4.81 -6.43
C PHE A 166 26.23 4.20 -7.32
N VAL A 167 25.72 3.06 -6.89
CA VAL A 167 24.72 2.31 -7.64
C VAL A 167 23.40 2.47 -6.93
N THR A 168 22.38 2.87 -7.68
CA THR A 168 21.01 3.00 -7.20
C THR A 168 20.13 2.10 -8.05
N PHE A 169 19.39 1.23 -7.36
CA PHE A 169 18.32 0.44 -7.91
C PHE A 169 17.03 0.99 -7.29
N GLN A 170 16.03 1.29 -8.09
CA GLN A 170 14.66 1.29 -7.61
C GLN A 170 14.07 -0.10 -7.90
N ASP A 171 13.59 -0.70 -6.83
CA ASP A 171 12.98 -2.01 -6.71
C ASP A 171 11.51 -1.76 -6.34
N VAL A 172 10.48 -2.56 -6.65
CA VAL A 172 10.35 -3.87 -7.27
C VAL A 172 8.98 -3.83 -7.97
N ASN A 173 8.84 -4.44 -9.14
CA ASN A 173 7.53 -4.70 -9.71
C ASN A 173 7.33 -6.20 -9.94
N VAL A 174 6.16 -6.72 -9.59
CA VAL A 174 5.84 -8.16 -9.65
C VAL A 174 5.31 -8.60 -11.05
N TYR A 175 6.17 -9.13 -11.95
CA TYR A 175 5.86 -9.92 -13.15
C TYR A 175 5.48 -11.38 -12.84
N LEU A 176 4.19 -11.70 -12.71
CA LEU A 176 3.73 -13.08 -12.90
C LEU A 176 3.63 -13.37 -14.40
N PHE A 177 4.60 -14.14 -14.94
CA PHE A 177 4.68 -14.79 -16.27
C PHE A 177 4.29 -13.97 -17.53
N SER A 178 5.31 -13.61 -18.32
CA SER A 178 5.33 -12.83 -19.58
C SER A 178 4.35 -13.26 -20.71
N PRO A 179 4.01 -12.38 -21.70
CA PRO A 179 4.58 -11.05 -21.99
C PRO A 179 3.56 -9.88 -22.11
N PRO A 180 3.93 -8.58 -22.02
CA PRO A 180 4.99 -7.86 -21.30
C PRO A 180 4.40 -6.85 -20.25
N ILE A 181 5.28 -6.09 -19.57
CA ILE A 181 5.02 -4.92 -18.67
C ILE A 181 4.59 -5.26 -17.21
N VAL A 182 5.39 -4.90 -16.20
CA VAL A 182 4.84 -4.61 -14.87
C VAL A 182 4.70 -3.12 -14.83
N ASN A 183 3.44 -2.82 -14.93
CA ASN A 183 2.83 -1.59 -14.63
C ASN A 183 1.50 -2.08 -14.06
N PRO A 184 1.00 -1.57 -12.94
CA PRO A 184 -0.40 -1.78 -12.58
C PRO A 184 -1.40 -1.28 -13.68
N PHE A 185 -0.92 -0.78 -14.84
CA PHE A 185 -1.66 -0.52 -16.10
C PHE A 185 -1.30 -1.44 -17.28
N ALA A 186 -0.61 -2.56 -17.05
CA ALA A 186 -0.28 -3.52 -18.11
C ALA A 186 -1.45 -4.47 -18.39
N PRO A 187 -1.90 -4.66 -19.65
CA PRO A 187 -3.04 -5.53 -19.95
C PRO A 187 -2.86 -6.96 -19.41
N GLY A 188 -3.80 -7.45 -18.58
CA GLY A 188 -3.81 -8.84 -18.05
C GLY A 188 -3.60 -8.97 -16.54
N TRP A 189 -3.29 -7.89 -15.82
CA TRP A 189 -3.13 -7.93 -14.35
C TRP A 189 -4.46 -8.24 -13.62
N GLU A 190 -5.60 -7.82 -14.18
CA GLU A 190 -6.93 -8.07 -13.62
C GLU A 190 -7.31 -9.56 -13.64
N GLU A 191 -6.85 -10.33 -14.64
CA GLU A 191 -7.16 -11.76 -14.78
C GLU A 191 -6.42 -12.63 -13.75
N VAL A 192 -5.27 -12.16 -13.25
CA VAL A 192 -4.48 -12.85 -12.22
C VAL A 192 -5.06 -12.57 -10.83
N CYS A 193 -5.46 -11.33 -10.53
CA CYS A 193 -6.16 -11.03 -9.28
C CYS A 193 -7.56 -11.67 -9.22
N GLN A 194 -8.17 -12.07 -10.35
CA GLN A 194 -9.42 -12.84 -10.36
C GLN A 194 -9.27 -14.26 -9.77
N GLN A 195 -8.06 -14.83 -9.75
CA GLN A 195 -7.82 -16.17 -9.18
C GLN A 195 -7.50 -16.16 -7.68
N VAL A 196 -7.22 -14.99 -7.09
CA VAL A 196 -6.96 -14.82 -5.67
C VAL A 196 -8.19 -14.18 -5.02
N PRO A 197 -8.72 -14.72 -3.91
CA PRO A 197 -9.86 -14.10 -3.26
C PRO A 197 -9.41 -12.77 -2.63
N TYR A 198 -9.78 -11.67 -3.27
CA TYR A 198 -10.00 -10.34 -2.71
C TYR A 198 -8.80 -9.55 -2.13
N ASP A 199 -7.62 -10.14 -1.95
CA ASP A 199 -6.44 -9.42 -1.41
C ASP A 199 -5.17 -9.63 -2.25
N CYS A 200 -5.17 -9.05 -3.45
CA CYS A 200 -4.06 -9.15 -4.38
C CYS A 200 -2.86 -8.31 -3.90
N GLU A 201 -3.15 -7.16 -3.26
CA GLU A 201 -2.19 -6.17 -2.79
C GLU A 201 -1.28 -6.73 -1.70
N ASP A 202 -1.84 -7.37 -0.67
CA ASP A 202 -1.07 -7.94 0.44
C ASP A 202 -0.10 -9.00 -0.07
N ALA A 203 -0.56 -9.84 -1.01
CA ALA A 203 0.27 -10.87 -1.62
C ALA A 203 1.41 -10.28 -2.46
N THR A 204 1.16 -9.23 -3.25
CA THR A 204 2.22 -8.53 -4.00
C THR A 204 3.19 -7.79 -3.09
N ASN A 205 2.70 -7.07 -2.08
CA ASN A 205 3.51 -6.31 -1.14
C ASN A 205 4.45 -7.23 -0.34
N MET A 206 3.97 -8.43 0.05
CA MET A 206 4.79 -9.43 0.72
C MET A 206 5.95 -9.94 -0.18
N LYS A 207 5.70 -10.16 -1.48
CA LYS A 207 6.75 -10.57 -2.43
C LYS A 207 7.80 -9.48 -2.64
N VAL A 208 7.39 -8.23 -2.73
CA VAL A 208 8.28 -7.07 -2.85
C VAL A 208 9.16 -6.94 -1.60
N GLN A 209 8.59 -7.13 -0.41
CA GLN A 209 9.34 -7.13 0.85
C GLN A 209 10.37 -8.27 0.90
N GLU A 210 10.00 -9.48 0.44
CA GLU A 210 10.91 -10.62 0.38
C GLU A 210 12.05 -10.38 -0.63
N ALA A 211 11.77 -9.78 -1.79
CA ALA A 211 12.81 -9.41 -2.76
C ALA A 211 13.84 -8.45 -2.16
N ARG A 212 13.36 -7.41 -1.45
CA ARG A 212 14.20 -6.47 -0.71
C ARG A 212 15.07 -7.17 0.34
N ASN A 213 14.53 -8.16 1.06
CA ASN A 213 15.30 -8.93 2.05
C ASN A 213 16.40 -9.76 1.38
N ARG A 214 16.09 -10.49 0.30
CA ARG A 214 17.07 -11.30 -0.44
C ARG A 214 18.22 -10.47 -1.01
N ILE A 215 17.91 -9.30 -1.57
CA ILE A 215 18.94 -8.38 -2.06
C ILE A 215 19.81 -7.85 -0.92
N GLY A 216 19.21 -7.51 0.22
CA GLY A 216 19.96 -7.13 1.43
C GLY A 216 20.90 -8.24 1.90
N GLU A 217 20.42 -9.49 1.92
CA GLU A 217 21.24 -10.65 2.28
C GLU A 217 22.38 -10.88 1.28
N PHE A 218 22.12 -10.74 -0.03
CA PHE A 218 23.14 -10.82 -1.07
C PHE A 218 24.30 -9.86 -0.80
N PHE A 219 24.02 -8.58 -0.52
CA PHE A 219 25.07 -7.60 -0.22
C PHE A 219 25.75 -7.84 1.13
N SER A 220 25.03 -8.31 2.14
CA SER A 220 25.63 -8.70 3.42
C SER A 220 26.66 -9.84 3.24
N ARG A 221 26.36 -10.82 2.38
CA ARG A 221 27.29 -11.91 2.06
C ARG A 221 28.53 -11.43 1.29
N GLN A 222 28.43 -10.36 0.48
CA GLN A 222 29.61 -9.78 -0.19
C GLN A 222 30.65 -9.28 0.82
N THR A 223 30.23 -8.63 1.91
CA THR A 223 31.13 -8.22 3.00
C THR A 223 31.86 -9.43 3.61
N TYR A 224 31.13 -10.52 3.86
CA TYR A 224 31.71 -11.74 4.43
C TYR A 224 32.76 -12.35 3.50
N ALA A 225 32.42 -12.53 2.22
CA ALA A 225 33.31 -13.13 1.21
C ALA A 225 34.59 -12.29 1.04
N LEU A 226 34.47 -10.96 0.95
CA LEU A 226 35.62 -10.04 0.85
C LEU A 226 36.60 -10.15 2.01
N LYS A 227 36.13 -10.42 3.22
CA LYS A 227 36.96 -10.52 4.42
C LYS A 227 37.58 -11.90 4.63
N HIS A 228 36.90 -12.97 4.21
CA HIS A 228 37.27 -14.35 4.61
C HIS A 228 37.59 -15.29 3.45
N GLU A 229 37.08 -15.04 2.24
CA GLU A 229 37.20 -15.97 1.11
C GLU A 229 38.20 -15.48 0.06
N PHE A 230 38.32 -14.16 -0.15
CA PHE A 230 39.26 -13.60 -1.11
C PHE A 230 40.66 -13.45 -0.52
N GLN A 231 41.65 -14.11 -1.13
CA GLN A 231 43.07 -13.92 -0.79
C GLN A 231 43.58 -12.52 -1.16
N THR A 232 43.03 -11.94 -2.23
CA THR A 232 43.30 -10.58 -2.69
C THR A 232 42.00 -9.90 -3.09
N ALA A 233 41.81 -8.64 -2.66
CA ALA A 233 40.59 -7.89 -2.96
C ALA A 233 40.38 -7.73 -4.48
N PRO A 234 39.16 -8.00 -4.99
CA PRO A 234 38.83 -7.75 -6.39
C PRO A 234 39.01 -6.28 -6.78
N THR A 235 39.21 -6.03 -8.09
CA THR A 235 39.40 -4.68 -8.63
C THR A 235 38.18 -3.77 -8.42
N ILE A 236 36.98 -4.34 -8.46
CA ILE A 236 35.73 -3.69 -8.07
C ILE A 236 35.14 -4.52 -6.93
N HIS A 237 34.94 -3.91 -5.76
CA HIS A 237 34.41 -4.64 -4.61
C HIS A 237 33.47 -3.78 -3.77
N TYR A 238 32.57 -4.45 -3.05
CA TYR A 238 31.53 -3.83 -2.25
C TYR A 238 32.12 -3.00 -1.09
N VAL A 239 31.56 -1.82 -0.85
CA VAL A 239 31.88 -0.99 0.31
C VAL A 239 31.00 -1.40 1.48
N ASP A 240 31.61 -1.89 2.55
CA ASP A 240 30.91 -2.36 3.73
C ASP A 240 29.99 -1.28 4.32
N ASN A 241 28.81 -1.68 4.81
CA ASN A 241 27.76 -0.79 5.32
C ASN A 241 27.24 0.28 4.34
N SER A 242 27.43 0.12 3.02
CA SER A 242 26.90 1.05 2.03
C SER A 242 25.47 0.75 1.57
N PHE A 243 24.91 -0.41 1.97
CA PHE A 243 23.55 -0.80 1.63
C PHE A 243 22.54 0.08 2.36
N SER A 244 21.74 0.82 1.60
CA SER A 244 20.69 1.71 2.08
C SER A 244 19.39 1.40 1.36
N VAL A 245 18.27 1.45 2.07
CA VAL A 245 16.93 1.22 1.52
C VAL A 245 15.99 2.34 1.93
N THR A 246 15.31 2.93 0.98
CA THR A 246 14.28 3.96 1.17
C THR A 246 12.94 3.42 0.68
N HIS A 247 11.88 3.57 1.47
CA HIS A 247 10.53 3.22 1.05
C HIS A 247 9.96 4.28 0.10
N VAL A 248 9.41 3.88 -1.03
CA VAL A 248 8.89 4.76 -2.09
C VAL A 248 7.55 4.24 -2.57
N ASP A 249 6.58 4.16 -1.66
CA ASP A 249 5.23 3.73 -1.96
C ASP A 249 4.61 4.47 -3.15
N SER A 250 3.80 3.75 -3.91
CA SER A 250 3.03 4.31 -5.02
C SER A 250 1.54 4.02 -4.88
N CYS A 251 0.72 4.93 -5.41
CA CYS A 251 -0.73 4.74 -5.54
C CYS A 251 -1.09 4.44 -6.98
N ARG A 252 -2.14 3.64 -7.17
CA ARG A 252 -2.73 3.41 -8.49
C ARG A 252 -3.55 4.64 -8.93
N PRO A 253 -3.55 5.02 -10.21
CA PRO A 253 -4.46 5.97 -10.83
C PRO A 253 -5.89 5.78 -10.36
N GLY A 254 -6.53 6.91 -10.07
CA GLY A 254 -7.84 6.92 -9.40
C GLY A 254 -7.73 7.00 -7.88
N PHE A 255 -6.60 6.59 -7.31
CA PHE A 255 -6.27 6.72 -5.89
C PHE A 255 -5.07 7.64 -5.70
N GLY A 256 -5.01 8.30 -4.54
CA GLY A 256 -3.95 9.25 -4.26
C GLY A 256 -3.83 9.53 -2.78
N LYS A 257 -2.59 9.55 -2.28
CA LYS A 257 -2.29 9.95 -0.92
C LYS A 257 -2.66 11.41 -0.71
N ASN A 258 -3.50 11.68 0.28
CA ASN A 258 -3.86 13.03 0.71
C ASN A 258 -3.86 13.11 2.23
N ASP A 259 -2.65 13.27 2.78
CA ASP A 259 -2.41 13.27 4.23
C ASP A 259 -3.07 14.46 4.93
N ILE A 260 -3.50 15.49 4.20
CA ILE A 260 -4.23 16.64 4.74
C ILE A 260 -5.70 16.28 4.95
N THR A 261 -6.33 15.67 3.95
CA THR A 261 -7.77 15.34 3.98
C THR A 261 -8.04 14.02 4.71
N HIS A 262 -7.06 13.12 4.71
CA HIS A 262 -7.19 11.75 5.21
C HIS A 262 -6.11 11.41 6.24
N GLN A 263 -5.97 12.25 7.26
CA GLN A 263 -4.99 12.10 8.35
C GLN A 263 -5.07 10.72 9.04
N ASN A 264 -6.26 10.14 9.14
CA ASN A 264 -6.47 8.82 9.76
C ASN A 264 -6.00 7.65 8.89
N CYS A 265 -5.58 7.91 7.64
CA CYS A 265 -5.12 6.92 6.67
C CYS A 265 -3.95 7.50 5.83
N ALA A 266 -2.98 8.17 6.46
CA ALA A 266 -1.88 8.85 5.76
C ALA A 266 -0.98 7.90 4.93
N GLY A 267 -0.98 6.59 5.22
CA GLY A 267 -0.29 5.59 4.41
C GLY A 267 -1.11 5.06 3.23
N CYS A 268 -2.41 5.38 3.18
CA CYS A 268 -3.37 4.78 2.28
C CYS A 268 -3.47 5.55 0.98
N CYS A 269 -3.74 4.79 -0.08
CA CYS A 269 -4.23 5.30 -1.34
C CYS A 269 -5.76 5.20 -1.33
#